data_AF-A0A927D1E9-F1
#
_entry.id   AF-A0A927D1E9-F1
#
_cell.length_a   1.000
_cell.length_b   1.000
_cell.length_c   1.000
_cell.angle_alpha   90.00
_cell.angle_beta   90.00
_cell.angle_gamma   90.00
#
_symmetry.space_group_name_H-M   'P 1'
#
loop_
_entity.id
_entity.type
_entity.pdbx_description
1 polymer ?
#
loop_
_entity_poly.entity_id
_entity_poly.type
_entity_poly.pdbx_seq_one_letter_code
_entity_poly.pdbx_strand_id
1 'polypeptide(L)'
;MKRFWIDLLFTLFLPMVIWNVGKDALGDYYAILLSTVPGFIYGVTIFILSKRFNLFGFFLLFNLLLGGLVDILSGNMENMLRNQMYISIGYALIILVLLLIKRPLPLYFIVDIAVSMGYDRKESMDFFRQSDLYKFVLFMTIISIVQNTASGLIKGFYLYMDGAIEYTFILLMLRISSGIFFAINGVLIALLMRKVKQFRLGKTAPLH
;
A
#
# COMPACT_ATOMS: atom_id res chain seq x y z
N MET A 1 17.99 5.38 18.40
CA MET A 1 17.23 6.29 19.29
C MET A 1 16.88 7.64 18.66
N LYS A 2 17.80 8.41 18.05
CA LYS A 2 17.46 9.74 17.47
C LYS A 2 16.36 9.75 16.40
N ARG A 3 16.28 8.72 15.54
CA ARG A 3 15.26 8.63 14.48
C ARG A 3 13.84 8.42 15.00
N PHE A 4 13.69 7.60 16.04
CA PHE A 4 12.39 7.27 16.64
C PHE A 4 11.58 8.50 17.07
N TRP A 5 12.25 9.49 17.68
CA TRP A 5 11.57 10.72 18.10
C TRP A 5 11.12 11.59 16.92
N ILE A 6 11.90 11.60 15.83
CA ILE A 6 11.53 12.29 14.60
C ILE A 6 10.35 11.57 13.93
N ASP A 7 10.39 10.24 13.88
CA ASP A 7 9.29 9.42 13.38
C ASP A 7 7.99 9.75 14.14
N LEU A 8 8.03 9.74 15.47
CA LEU A 8 6.88 10.03 16.34
C LEU A 8 6.37 11.48 16.15
N LEU A 9 7.29 12.44 16.01
CA LEU A 9 6.95 13.85 15.81
C LEU A 9 6.13 14.05 14.54
N PHE A 10 6.59 13.51 13.40
CA PHE A 10 5.94 13.72 12.10
C PHE A 10 4.72 12.83 11.87
N THR A 11 4.67 11.65 12.49
CA THR A 11 3.56 10.70 12.26
C THR A 11 2.45 10.76 13.31
N LEU A 12 2.70 11.35 14.48
CA LEU A 12 1.72 11.39 15.57
C LEU A 12 1.54 12.79 16.16
N PHE A 13 2.62 13.43 16.60
CA PHE A 13 2.51 14.69 17.35
C PHE A 13 2.05 15.86 16.47
N LEU A 14 2.70 16.10 15.34
CA LEU A 14 2.31 17.16 14.39
C LEU A 14 0.88 16.99 13.86
N PRO A 15 0.45 15.79 13.41
CA PRO A 15 -0.94 15.55 13.05
C PRO A 15 -1.93 15.93 14.15
N MET A 16 -1.63 15.56 15.41
CA MET A 16 -2.51 15.82 16.54
C MET A 16 -2.63 17.31 16.87
N VAL A 17 -1.52 18.06 16.78
CA VAL A 17 -1.51 19.52 16.94
C VAL A 17 -2.31 20.19 15.81
N ILE A 18 -2.08 19.79 14.56
CA ILE A 18 -2.79 20.35 13.40
C ILE A 18 -4.28 20.07 13.48
N TRP A 19 -4.69 18.88 13.92
CA TRP A 19 -6.09 18.56 14.14
C TRP A 19 -6.70 19.45 15.23
N ASN A 20 -6.11 19.48 16.42
CA ASN A 20 -6.69 20.21 17.56
C ASN A 20 -6.77 21.72 17.31
N VAL A 21 -5.79 22.31 16.62
CA VAL A 21 -5.79 23.75 16.30
C VAL A 21 -6.61 24.05 15.04
N GLY A 22 -6.51 23.17 14.03
CA GLY A 22 -7.12 23.38 12.73
C GLY A 22 -8.61 23.09 12.69
N LYS A 23 -9.14 22.26 13.60
CA LYS A 23 -10.56 21.87 13.61
C LYS A 23 -11.49 23.07 13.71
N ASP A 24 -11.22 23.97 14.65
CA ASP A 24 -12.08 25.14 14.88
C ASP A 24 -11.97 26.18 13.75
N ALA A 25 -10.80 26.29 13.11
CA ALA A 25 -10.54 27.29 12.07
C ALA A 25 -10.92 26.84 10.65
N LEU A 26 -10.78 25.56 10.33
CA LEU A 26 -10.88 25.00 8.98
C LEU A 26 -12.02 23.99 8.83
N GLY A 27 -12.62 23.57 9.94
CA GLY A 27 -13.60 22.49 9.99
C GLY A 27 -12.95 21.10 9.94
N ASP A 28 -13.73 20.09 10.32
CA ASP A 28 -13.27 18.71 10.50
C ASP A 28 -12.59 18.14 9.24
N TYR A 29 -13.14 18.41 8.06
CA TYR A 29 -12.64 17.86 6.81
C TYR A 29 -11.22 18.32 6.49
N TYR A 30 -10.98 19.63 6.44
CA TYR A 30 -9.68 20.19 6.09
C TYR A 30 -8.65 19.99 7.20
N ALA A 31 -9.08 19.98 8.47
CA ALA A 31 -8.21 19.68 9.60
C ALA A 31 -7.67 18.25 9.55
N ILE A 32 -8.51 17.25 9.22
CA ILE A 32 -8.06 15.86 9.00
C ILE A 32 -7.05 15.82 7.86
N LEU A 33 -7.35 16.43 6.71
CA LEU A 33 -6.46 16.38 5.55
C LEU A 33 -5.10 17.00 5.84
N LEU A 34 -5.08 18.22 6.40
CA LEU A 34 -3.83 18.90 6.75
C LEU A 34 -3.01 18.14 7.79
N SER A 35 -3.67 17.43 8.71
CA SER A 35 -2.97 16.61 9.70
C SER A 35 -2.14 15.48 9.06
N THR A 36 -2.48 15.04 7.84
CA THR A 36 -1.73 13.99 7.12
C THR A 36 -0.48 14.53 6.41
N VAL A 37 -0.42 15.83 6.13
CA VAL A 37 0.63 16.46 5.32
C VAL A 37 2.03 16.31 5.94
N PRO A 38 2.26 16.51 7.25
CA PRO A 38 3.59 16.31 7.83
C PRO A 38 4.11 14.89 7.67
N GLY A 39 3.25 13.89 7.95
CA GLY A 39 3.60 12.48 7.80
C GLY A 39 3.89 12.12 6.35
N PHE A 40 3.11 12.67 5.41
CA PHE A 40 3.34 12.52 3.98
C PHE A 40 4.71 13.09 3.55
N ILE A 41 5.00 14.35 3.87
CA ILE A 41 6.27 15.02 3.53
C ILE A 41 7.45 14.25 4.12
N TYR A 42 7.32 13.81 5.37
CA TYR A 42 8.34 13.01 6.04
C TYR A 42 8.60 11.69 5.31
N GLY A 43 7.54 10.95 4.97
CA GLY A 43 7.63 9.69 4.24
C GLY A 43 8.31 9.85 2.88
N VAL A 44 7.94 10.88 2.12
CA VAL A 44 8.57 11.21 0.83
C VAL A 44 10.05 11.54 1.00
N THR A 45 10.40 12.32 2.02
CA THR A 45 11.78 12.72 2.28
C THR A 45 12.65 11.49 2.63
N ILE A 46 12.16 10.61 3.49
CA ILE A 46 12.86 9.36 3.82
C ILE A 46 13.01 8.47 2.58
N PHE A 47 11.99 8.39 1.74
CA PHE A 47 12.06 7.65 0.48
C PHE A 47 13.17 8.17 -0.44
N ILE A 48 13.18 9.48 -0.71
CA ILE A 48 14.20 10.13 -1.56
C ILE A 48 15.61 9.91 -0.98
N LEU A 49 15.79 10.12 0.32
CA LEU A 49 17.08 9.96 1.00
C LEU A 49 17.57 8.51 1.01
N SER A 50 16.66 7.54 1.05
CA SER A 50 17.01 6.13 1.03
C SER A 50 17.53 5.65 -0.34
N LYS A 51 17.41 6.47 -1.41
CA LYS A 51 17.91 6.22 -2.78
C LYS A 51 17.50 4.88 -3.40
N ARG A 52 16.53 4.18 -2.82
CA ARG A 52 16.00 2.92 -3.35
C ARG A 52 14.84 3.21 -4.31
N PHE A 53 15.16 3.83 -5.44
CA PHE A 53 14.22 4.07 -6.53
C PHE A 53 13.91 2.76 -7.24
N ASN A 54 12.99 2.00 -6.67
CA ASN A 54 12.45 0.78 -7.25
C ASN A 54 10.98 0.97 -7.63
N LEU A 55 10.44 0.09 -8.47
CA LEU A 55 9.08 0.22 -8.99
C LEU A 55 8.06 0.15 -7.85
N PHE A 56 8.31 -0.72 -6.85
CA PHE A 56 7.47 -0.81 -5.67
C PHE A 56 7.36 0.51 -4.91
N GLY A 57 8.50 1.16 -4.65
CA GLY A 57 8.57 2.44 -3.97
C GLY A 57 7.89 3.57 -4.75
N PHE A 58 8.12 3.63 -6.06
CA PHE A 58 7.43 4.58 -6.93
C PHE A 58 5.91 4.37 -6.92
N PHE A 59 5.45 3.12 -7.02
CA PHE A 59 4.03 2.78 -6.96
C PHE A 59 3.39 3.23 -5.63
N LEU A 60 4.07 2.98 -4.50
CA LEU A 60 3.59 3.43 -3.19
C LEU A 60 3.47 4.96 -3.11
N LEU A 61 4.51 5.69 -3.52
CA LEU A 61 4.48 7.15 -3.49
C LEU A 61 3.45 7.73 -4.45
N PHE A 62 3.34 7.18 -5.66
CA PHE A 62 2.37 7.61 -6.65
C PHE A 62 0.94 7.44 -6.13
N ASN A 63 0.62 6.29 -5.54
CA ASN A 63 -0.71 6.04 -4.96
C ASN A 63 -0.99 6.99 -3.80
N LEU A 64 0.00 7.24 -2.94
CA LEU A 64 -0.13 8.13 -1.80
C LEU A 64 -0.38 9.58 -2.25
N LEU A 65 0.36 10.05 -3.26
CA LEU A 65 0.17 11.35 -3.89
C LEU A 65 -1.21 11.47 -4.55
N LEU A 66 -1.58 10.50 -5.38
CA LEU A 66 -2.83 10.52 -6.11
C LEU A 66 -4.03 10.50 -5.15
N GLY A 67 -3.98 9.68 -4.11
CA GLY A 67 -4.99 9.64 -3.05
C GLY A 67 -5.11 10.98 -2.32
N GLY A 68 -3.98 11.52 -1.83
CA GLY A 68 -3.98 12.80 -1.12
C GLY A 68 -4.46 13.98 -1.98
N LEU A 69 -4.08 14.02 -3.26
CA LEU A 69 -4.58 15.04 -4.19
C LEU A 69 -6.09 14.92 -4.40
N VAL A 70 -6.59 13.72 -4.61
CA VAL A 70 -8.04 13.49 -4.77
C VAL A 70 -8.79 13.89 -3.51
N ASP A 71 -8.24 13.57 -2.34
CA ASP A 71 -8.84 13.94 -1.06
C ASP A 71 -8.90 15.46 -0.91
N ILE A 72 -7.83 16.19 -1.22
CA ILE A 72 -7.83 17.65 -1.19
C ILE A 72 -8.85 18.24 -2.17
N LEU A 73 -8.91 17.71 -3.39
CA LEU A 73 -9.79 18.20 -4.46
C LEU A 73 -11.27 17.84 -4.26
N SER A 74 -11.58 16.92 -3.34
CA SER A 74 -12.96 16.45 -3.14
C SER A 74 -13.87 17.45 -2.40
N GLY A 75 -13.29 18.41 -1.68
CA GLY A 75 -13.99 19.52 -1.03
C GLY A 75 -14.89 19.18 0.15
N ASN A 76 -15.39 17.94 0.24
CA ASN A 76 -16.14 17.43 1.39
C ASN A 76 -15.95 15.91 1.54
N MET A 77 -16.39 15.40 2.70
CA MET A 77 -16.18 14.01 3.11
C MET A 77 -16.91 13.00 2.21
N GLU A 78 -18.13 13.30 1.78
CA GLU A 78 -18.93 12.40 0.94
C GLU A 78 -18.28 12.22 -0.44
N ASN A 79 -17.90 13.33 -1.07
CA ASN A 79 -17.19 13.33 -2.35
C ASN A 79 -15.83 12.64 -2.22
N MET A 80 -15.10 12.86 -1.12
CA MET A 80 -13.84 12.17 -0.86
C MET A 80 -14.04 10.67 -0.84
N LEU A 81 -15.04 10.17 -0.10
CA LEU A 81 -15.30 8.75 -0.01
C LEU A 81 -15.75 8.15 -1.36
N ARG A 82 -16.57 8.88 -2.11
CA ARG A 82 -17.03 8.51 -3.46
C ARG A 82 -15.88 8.45 -4.45
N ASN A 83 -15.00 9.43 -4.44
CA ASN A 83 -13.81 9.45 -5.31
C ASN A 83 -12.84 8.33 -4.94
N GLN A 84 -12.59 8.13 -3.64
CA GLN A 84 -11.76 7.01 -3.17
C GLN A 84 -12.36 5.65 -3.49
N MET A 85 -13.69 5.52 -3.52
CA MET A 85 -14.38 4.30 -3.98
C MET A 85 -14.03 4.03 -5.44
N TYR A 86 -14.22 5.01 -6.33
CA TYR A 86 -13.90 4.86 -7.76
C TYR A 86 -12.43 4.54 -7.99
N ILE A 87 -11.52 5.18 -7.25
CA ILE A 87 -10.08 4.89 -7.31
C ILE A 87 -9.79 3.44 -6.90
N SER A 88 -10.42 2.96 -5.82
CA SER A 88 -10.21 1.60 -5.33
C SER A 88 -10.68 0.56 -6.38
N ILE A 89 -11.88 0.76 -6.94
CA ILE A 89 -12.39 -0.11 -8.02
C ILE A 89 -11.52 0.00 -9.28
N GLY A 90 -11.07 1.21 -9.64
CA GLY A 90 -10.16 1.44 -10.76
C GLY A 90 -8.83 0.69 -10.60
N TYR A 91 -8.23 0.72 -9.40
CA TYR A 91 -7.03 -0.07 -9.13
C TYR A 91 -7.28 -1.58 -9.23
N ALA A 92 -8.41 -2.07 -8.73
CA ALA A 92 -8.77 -3.48 -8.90
C ALA A 92 -8.83 -3.88 -10.38
N LEU A 93 -9.45 -3.04 -11.22
CA LEU A 93 -9.51 -3.25 -12.66
C LEU A 93 -8.14 -3.19 -13.33
N ILE A 94 -7.29 -2.22 -13.00
CA ILE A 94 -5.92 -2.12 -13.53
C ILE A 94 -5.13 -3.39 -13.17
N ILE A 95 -5.19 -3.84 -11.91
CA ILE A 95 -4.49 -5.04 -11.45
C ILE A 95 -5.04 -6.28 -12.17
N LEU A 96 -6.36 -6.36 -12.38
CA LEU A 96 -7.00 -7.43 -13.15
C LEU A 96 -6.52 -7.44 -14.61
N VAL A 97 -6.45 -6.29 -15.28
CA VAL A 97 -5.91 -6.19 -16.64
C VAL A 97 -4.46 -6.66 -16.68
N LEU A 98 -3.64 -6.23 -15.70
CA LEU A 98 -2.24 -6.66 -15.58
C LEU A 98 -2.09 -8.17 -15.37
N LEU A 99 -3.02 -8.79 -14.62
CA LEU A 99 -3.11 -10.23 -14.47
C LEU A 99 -3.42 -10.91 -15.81
N LEU A 100 -4.40 -10.39 -16.57
CA LEU A 100 -4.82 -10.94 -17.86
C LEU A 100 -3.70 -10.88 -18.93
N ILE A 101 -2.90 -9.81 -18.95
CA ILE A 101 -1.73 -9.71 -19.84
C ILE A 101 -0.48 -10.43 -19.28
N LYS A 102 -0.63 -11.24 -18.22
CA LYS A 102 0.44 -12.02 -17.58
C LYS A 102 1.61 -11.17 -17.06
N ARG A 103 1.33 -9.94 -16.64
CA ARG A 103 2.29 -9.00 -16.02
C ARG A 103 1.83 -8.56 -14.62
N PRO A 104 1.62 -9.49 -13.68
CA PRO A 104 1.13 -9.16 -12.36
C PRO A 104 2.09 -8.21 -11.62
N LEU A 105 1.56 -7.11 -11.07
CA LEU A 105 2.32 -6.13 -10.29
C LEU A 105 3.17 -6.75 -9.16
N PRO A 106 2.65 -7.69 -8.35
CA PRO A 106 3.43 -8.31 -7.27
C PRO A 106 4.73 -8.98 -7.74
N LEU A 107 4.82 -9.45 -8.99
CA LEU A 107 6.04 -10.01 -9.54
C LEU A 107 7.19 -9.00 -9.50
N TYR A 108 6.93 -7.79 -9.97
CA TYR A 108 7.93 -6.73 -10.02
C TYR A 108 8.33 -6.29 -8.61
N PHE A 109 7.39 -6.27 -7.67
CA PHE A 109 7.67 -5.91 -6.27
C PHE A 109 8.57 -6.93 -5.60
N ILE A 110 8.31 -8.23 -5.78
CA ILE A 110 9.15 -9.28 -5.22
C ILE A 110 10.55 -9.25 -5.85
N VAL A 111 10.66 -9.01 -7.16
CA VAL A 111 11.95 -8.82 -7.82
C VAL A 111 12.70 -7.62 -7.24
N ASP A 112 12.02 -6.49 -6.97
CA ASP A 112 12.65 -5.32 -6.35
C ASP A 112 13.14 -5.60 -4.91
N ILE A 113 12.44 -6.46 -4.16
CA ILE A 113 12.88 -6.95 -2.84
C ILE A 113 14.12 -7.83 -3.00
N ALA A 114 14.12 -8.75 -3.97
CA ALA A 114 15.27 -9.61 -4.23
C ALA A 114 16.51 -8.79 -4.64
N VAL A 115 16.36 -7.83 -5.55
CA VAL A 115 17.44 -6.91 -5.94
C VAL A 115 17.95 -6.13 -4.72
N SER A 116 17.05 -5.71 -3.83
CA SER A 116 17.40 -5.03 -2.58
C SER A 116 18.20 -5.90 -1.59
N MET A 117 18.19 -7.22 -1.76
CA MET A 117 18.99 -8.20 -1.01
C MET A 117 20.31 -8.57 -1.72
N GLY A 118 20.60 -7.96 -2.88
CA GLY A 118 21.83 -8.19 -3.64
C GLY A 118 21.71 -9.20 -4.79
N TYR A 119 20.49 -9.63 -5.16
CA TYR A 119 20.28 -10.53 -6.28
C TYR A 119 20.22 -9.80 -7.64
N ASP A 120 20.63 -10.47 -8.72
CA ASP A 120 20.48 -9.93 -10.07
C ASP A 120 19.00 -9.85 -10.49
N ARG A 121 18.64 -8.80 -11.22
CA ARG A 121 17.25 -8.52 -11.61
C ARG A 121 16.72 -9.50 -12.65
N LYS A 122 17.50 -9.83 -13.68
CA LYS A 122 17.07 -10.73 -14.76
C LYS A 122 16.93 -12.15 -14.22
N GLU A 123 17.93 -12.63 -13.48
CA GLU A 123 17.87 -13.94 -12.84
C GLU A 123 16.66 -14.07 -11.90
N SER A 124 16.40 -13.04 -11.09
CA SER A 124 15.26 -13.05 -10.17
C SER A 124 13.93 -13.10 -10.94
N MET A 125 13.80 -12.32 -12.02
CA MET A 125 12.60 -12.29 -12.84
C MET A 125 12.31 -13.66 -13.46
N ASP A 126 13.30 -14.30 -14.05
CA ASP A 126 13.14 -15.61 -14.66
C ASP A 126 12.85 -16.69 -13.61
N PHE A 127 13.52 -16.62 -12.45
CA PHE A 127 13.29 -17.52 -11.34
C PHE A 127 11.85 -17.48 -10.81
N PHE A 128 11.29 -16.28 -10.59
CA PHE A 128 9.90 -16.14 -10.10
C PHE A 128 8.85 -16.44 -11.17
N ARG A 129 9.21 -16.42 -12.46
CA ARG A 129 8.31 -16.80 -13.58
C ARG A 129 8.28 -18.29 -13.88
N GLN A 130 9.40 -18.98 -13.74
CA GLN A 130 9.53 -20.40 -14.14
C GLN A 130 9.22 -21.39 -13.02
N SER A 131 9.25 -20.96 -11.76
CA SER A 131 9.10 -21.84 -10.61
C SER A 131 7.64 -21.95 -10.15
N ASP A 132 7.38 -22.95 -9.29
CA ASP A 132 6.15 -23.03 -8.48
C ASP A 132 5.86 -21.77 -7.65
N LEU A 133 6.81 -20.83 -7.56
CA LEU A 133 6.65 -19.55 -6.89
C LEU A 133 5.70 -18.60 -7.64
N TYR A 134 5.51 -18.77 -8.96
CA TYR A 134 4.57 -17.94 -9.72
C TYR A 134 3.13 -18.07 -9.19
N LYS A 135 2.76 -19.24 -8.63
CA LYS A 135 1.46 -19.44 -7.98
C LYS A 135 1.24 -18.48 -6.81
N PHE A 136 2.28 -18.20 -6.03
CA PHE A 136 2.21 -17.23 -4.93
C PHE A 136 2.05 -15.80 -5.45
N VAL A 137 2.73 -15.46 -6.56
CA VAL A 137 2.59 -14.16 -7.23
C VAL A 137 1.15 -13.96 -7.73
N LEU A 138 0.55 -14.98 -8.33
CA LEU A 138 -0.85 -14.95 -8.75
C LEU A 138 -1.79 -14.79 -7.55
N PHE A 139 -1.55 -15.54 -6.47
CA PHE A 139 -2.36 -15.45 -5.25
C PHE A 139 -2.29 -14.05 -4.62
N MET A 140 -1.10 -13.44 -4.52
CA MET A 140 -0.93 -12.05 -4.08
C MET A 140 -1.66 -11.06 -5.00
N THR A 141 -1.68 -11.31 -6.31
CA THR A 141 -2.40 -10.48 -7.27
C THR A 141 -3.91 -10.56 -7.03
N ILE A 142 -4.45 -11.76 -6.84
CA ILE A 142 -5.87 -11.98 -6.50
C ILE A 142 -6.21 -11.28 -5.18
N ILE A 143 -5.39 -11.47 -4.14
CA ILE A 143 -5.57 -10.77 -2.86
C ILE A 143 -5.63 -9.26 -3.05
N SER A 144 -4.76 -8.69 -3.88
CA SER A 144 -4.74 -7.25 -4.16
C SER A 144 -6.01 -6.79 -4.86
N ILE A 145 -6.55 -7.58 -5.80
CA ILE A 145 -7.84 -7.28 -6.47
C ILE A 145 -8.98 -7.31 -5.44
N VAL A 146 -9.03 -8.35 -4.60
CA VAL A 146 -10.05 -8.50 -3.56
C VAL A 146 -9.98 -7.36 -2.55
N GLN A 147 -8.78 -6.99 -2.10
CA GLN A 147 -8.56 -5.88 -1.17
C GLN A 147 -9.11 -4.56 -1.73
N ASN A 148 -8.76 -4.24 -2.98
CA ASN A 148 -9.19 -2.99 -3.61
C ASN A 148 -10.70 -2.98 -3.90
N THR A 149 -11.26 -4.12 -4.28
CA THR A 149 -12.71 -4.28 -4.46
C THR A 149 -13.45 -4.13 -3.13
N ALA A 150 -13.00 -4.81 -2.07
CA ALA A 150 -13.58 -4.70 -0.73
C ALA A 150 -13.52 -3.27 -0.18
N SER A 151 -12.38 -2.58 -0.37
CA SER A 151 -12.24 -1.15 -0.01
C SER A 151 -13.26 -0.27 -0.73
N GLY A 152 -13.47 -0.49 -2.03
CA GLY A 152 -14.50 0.20 -2.80
C GLY A 152 -15.91 -0.11 -2.30
N LEU A 153 -16.23 -1.39 -2.06
CA LEU A 153 -17.55 -1.81 -1.60
C LEU A 153 -17.90 -1.28 -0.21
N ILE A 154 -16.95 -1.27 0.74
CA ILE A 154 -17.16 -0.69 2.08
C ILE A 154 -17.54 0.79 1.98
N LYS A 155 -16.82 1.54 1.13
CA LYS A 155 -17.09 2.96 0.88
C LYS A 155 -18.44 3.18 0.19
N GLY A 156 -18.76 2.36 -0.82
CA GLY A 156 -20.05 2.41 -1.52
C GLY A 156 -21.22 2.08 -0.60
N PHE A 157 -21.05 1.11 0.31
CA PHE A 157 -22.06 0.76 1.30
C PHE A 157 -22.36 1.93 2.24
N TYR A 158 -21.35 2.66 2.70
CA TYR A 158 -21.57 3.87 3.50
C TYR A 158 -22.36 4.93 2.74
N LEU A 159 -21.98 5.20 1.49
CA LEU A 159 -22.68 6.19 0.66
C LEU A 159 -24.14 5.82 0.42
N TYR A 160 -24.46 4.53 0.38
CA TYR A 160 -25.85 4.06 0.26
C TYR A 160 -26.66 4.24 1.55
N MET A 161 -26.01 4.14 2.72
CA MET A 161 -26.66 4.23 4.03
C MET A 161 -26.92 5.68 4.48
N ASP A 162 -26.59 6.69 3.66
CA ASP A 162 -26.87 8.12 3.84
C ASP A 162 -26.65 8.65 5.27
N GLY A 163 -25.50 8.29 5.87
CA GLY A 163 -25.11 8.75 7.21
C GLY A 163 -25.74 7.98 8.39
N ALA A 164 -26.49 6.91 8.16
CA ALA A 164 -27.00 6.03 9.23
C ALA A 164 -25.90 5.31 10.02
N ILE A 165 -24.67 5.30 9.50
CA ILE A 165 -23.48 4.71 10.12
C ILE A 165 -22.50 5.83 10.41
N GLU A 166 -21.85 5.80 11.58
CA GLU A 166 -20.81 6.78 11.89
C GLU A 166 -19.58 6.64 10.99
N TYR A 167 -19.04 7.77 10.52
CA TYR A 167 -17.84 7.79 9.68
C TYR A 167 -16.64 7.10 10.34
N THR A 168 -16.47 7.26 11.66
CA THR A 168 -15.42 6.60 12.45
C THR A 168 -15.47 5.08 12.33
N PHE A 169 -16.68 4.51 12.29
CA PHE A 169 -16.87 3.08 12.12
C PHE A 169 -16.40 2.61 10.74
N ILE A 170 -16.67 3.38 9.68
CA ILE A 170 -16.18 3.07 8.33
C ILE A 170 -14.67 3.12 8.24
N LEU A 171 -14.04 4.15 8.82
CA LEU A 171 -12.59 4.23 8.90
C LEU A 171 -11.99 3.03 9.61
N LEU A 172 -12.63 2.57 10.69
CA LEU A 172 -12.22 1.38 11.41
C LEU A 172 -12.33 0.12 10.53
N MET A 173 -13.44 -0.08 9.82
CA MET A 173 -13.60 -1.21 8.89
C MET A 173 -12.55 -1.20 7.78
N LEU A 174 -12.27 -0.04 7.18
CA LEU A 174 -11.23 0.11 6.16
C LEU A 174 -9.83 -0.21 6.72
N ARG A 175 -9.54 0.22 7.95
CA ARG A 175 -8.27 -0.05 8.64
C ARG A 175 -8.09 -1.53 8.96
N ILE A 176 -9.13 -2.18 9.47
CA ILE A 176 -9.11 -3.62 9.76
C ILE A 176 -8.93 -4.42 8.47
N SER A 177 -9.74 -4.12 7.45
CA SER A 177 -9.68 -4.77 6.14
C SER A 177 -8.28 -4.66 5.52
N SER A 178 -7.74 -3.44 5.42
CA SER A 178 -6.39 -3.22 4.90
C SER A 178 -5.30 -3.91 5.73
N GLY A 179 -5.44 -3.92 7.07
CA GLY A 179 -4.51 -4.60 7.98
C GLY A 179 -4.45 -6.11 7.75
N ILE A 180 -5.61 -6.76 7.56
CA ILE A 180 -5.70 -8.19 7.25
C ILE A 180 -4.96 -8.51 5.94
N PHE A 181 -5.25 -7.76 4.87
CA PHE A 181 -4.61 -7.98 3.58
C PHE A 181 -3.10 -7.71 3.60
N PHE A 182 -2.66 -6.70 4.34
CA PHE A 182 -1.24 -6.43 4.55
C PHE A 182 -0.54 -7.59 5.27
N ALA A 183 -1.16 -8.13 6.33
CA ALA A 183 -0.63 -9.27 7.07
C ALA A 183 -0.51 -10.52 6.19
N ILE A 184 -1.55 -10.84 5.41
CA ILE A 184 -1.55 -11.99 4.49
C ILE A 184 -0.43 -11.84 3.44
N ASN A 185 -0.32 -10.68 2.79
CA ASN A 185 0.75 -10.44 1.82
C ASN A 185 2.15 -10.51 2.47
N GLY A 186 2.30 -9.98 3.68
CA GLY A 186 3.55 -10.08 4.44
C GLY A 186 3.97 -11.52 4.70
N VAL A 187 3.04 -12.39 5.10
CA VAL A 187 3.30 -13.82 5.29
C VAL A 187 3.69 -14.50 3.98
N LEU A 188 2.99 -14.21 2.88
CA LEU A 188 3.30 -14.78 1.57
C LEU A 188 4.69 -14.39 1.08
N ILE A 189 5.06 -13.11 1.23
CA ILE A 189 6.41 -12.62 0.92
C ILE A 189 7.43 -13.36 1.80
N ALA A 190 7.21 -13.47 3.11
CA ALA A 190 8.13 -14.16 4.00
C ALA A 190 8.34 -15.64 3.61
N LEU A 191 7.27 -16.35 3.22
CA LEU A 191 7.35 -17.73 2.74
C LEU A 191 8.10 -17.84 1.41
N LEU A 192 7.86 -16.92 0.47
CA LEU A 192 8.57 -16.83 -0.80
C LEU A 192 10.07 -16.63 -0.58
N MET A 193 10.46 -15.69 0.28
CA MET A 193 11.87 -15.41 0.55
C MET A 193 12.56 -16.57 1.25
N ARG A 194 11.86 -17.32 2.13
CA ARG A 194 12.40 -18.58 2.70
C ARG A 194 12.68 -19.61 1.63
N LYS A 195 11.76 -19.82 0.67
CA LYS A 195 11.96 -20.76 -0.45
C LYS A 195 13.12 -20.34 -1.37
N VAL A 196 13.24 -19.05 -1.67
CA VAL A 196 14.37 -18.50 -2.46
C VAL A 196 15.71 -18.83 -1.80
N LYS A 197 15.80 -18.63 -0.47
CA LYS A 197 17.02 -18.92 0.31
C LYS A 197 17.35 -20.42 0.31
N GLN A 198 16.36 -21.29 0.50
CA GLN A 198 16.55 -22.75 0.50
C GLN A 198 16.99 -23.29 -0.86
N PHE A 199 16.36 -22.84 -1.94
CA PHE A 199 16.70 -23.28 -3.30
C PHE A 199 18.15 -22.92 -3.69
N ARG A 200 18.67 -21.76 -3.27
CA ARG A 200 20.07 -21.40 -3.50
C ARG A 200 21.05 -22.12 -2.56
N LEU A 201 20.69 -22.36 -1.30
CA LEU A 201 21.54 -23.15 -0.38
C LEU A 201 21.76 -24.58 -0.90
N GLY A 202 20.76 -25.17 -1.56
CA GLY A 202 20.88 -26.46 -2.23
C GLY A 202 21.74 -26.46 -3.50
N LYS A 203 21.92 -25.31 -4.17
CA LYS A 203 22.86 -25.16 -5.30
C LYS A 203 24.30 -24.89 -4.86
N THR A 204 24.52 -24.46 -3.62
CA THR A 204 25.86 -24.21 -3.04
C THR A 204 26.39 -25.36 -2.19
N ALA A 205 25.60 -26.42 -1.96
CA ALA A 205 26.12 -27.63 -1.36
C ALA A 205 26.99 -28.36 -2.40
N PRO A 206 28.26 -28.68 -2.11
CA PRO A 206 29.04 -29.53 -3.00
C PRO A 206 28.30 -30.86 -3.15
N LEU A 207 28.07 -31.28 -4.39
CA LEU A 207 27.70 -32.64 -4.72
C LEU A 207 28.80 -33.54 -4.14
N HIS A 208 28.47 -34.28 -3.08
CA HIS A 208 29.25 -35.43 -2.64
C HIS A 208 28.93 -36.63 -3.52
#